data_AF-A0A934QZY7-F1
#
_entry.id   AF-A0A934QZY7-F1
#
_cell.length_a   1.000
_cell.length_b   1.000
_cell.length_c   1.000
_cell.angle_alpha   90.00
_cell.angle_beta   90.00
_cell.angle_gamma   90.00
#
_symmetry.space_group_name_H-M   'P 1'
#
loop_
_entity.id
_entity.type
_entity.pdbx_description
1 polymer ?
#
loop_
_entity_poly.entity_id
_entity_poly.type
_entity_poly.pdbx_seq_one_letter_code
_entity_poly.pdbx_strand_id
1 'polypeptide(L)'
;QPPFKRPSGAAFGSLVITVLALVAVGVYGFIVPGGDQAWRDGDSVLVVKETGTRYVYLNERLHPVLNYASALLALGANAETHSGSRESLMDVPRGPL
;
A
#
# COMPACT_ATOMS: atom_id res chain seq x y z
N GLN A 1 44.46 25.32 22.69
CA GLN A 1 43.48 24.93 21.65
C GLN A 1 42.30 24.29 22.34
N PRO A 2 41.04 24.73 22.18
CA PRO A 2 39.93 24.12 22.90
C PRO A 2 39.74 22.66 22.41
N PRO A 3 39.74 21.66 23.32
CA PRO A 3 39.88 20.24 22.99
C PRO A 3 38.67 19.59 22.30
N PHE A 4 37.57 20.33 22.09
CA PHE A 4 36.29 19.78 21.62
C PHE A 4 35.91 20.13 20.16
N LYS A 5 36.81 20.68 19.34
CA LYS A 5 36.49 21.06 17.94
C LYS A 5 36.14 19.88 17.02
N ARG A 6 36.71 18.69 17.29
CA ARG A 6 36.50 17.48 16.48
C ARG A 6 35.14 16.81 16.69
N PRO A 7 34.69 16.53 17.93
CA PRO A 7 33.38 15.93 18.15
C PRO A 7 32.22 16.88 17.83
N SER A 8 32.39 18.19 18.01
CA SER A 8 31.36 19.19 17.68
C SER A 8 31.09 19.30 16.17
N GLY A 9 32.14 19.28 15.33
CA GLY A 9 31.98 19.24 13.88
C GLY A 9 31.30 17.96 13.38
N ALA A 10 31.63 16.82 13.99
CA ALA A 10 30.99 15.55 13.68
C ALA A 10 29.49 15.54 14.05
N ALA A 11 29.14 16.11 15.21
CA ALA A 11 27.74 16.23 15.65
C ALA A 11 26.91 17.14 14.73
N PHE A 12 27.49 18.25 14.26
CA PHE A 12 26.81 19.11 13.29
C PHE A 12 26.62 18.40 11.93
N GLY A 13 27.66 17.71 11.46
CA GLY A 13 27.58 16.93 10.22
C GLY A 13 26.52 15.84 10.27
N SER A 14 26.44 15.08 11.37
CA SER A 14 25.43 14.03 11.53
C SER A 14 24.01 14.59 11.60
N LEU A 15 23.81 15.75 12.23
CA LEU A 15 22.52 16.43 12.27
C LEU A 15 22.04 16.81 10.87
N VAL A 16 22.92 17.40 10.06
CA VAL A 16 22.59 17.76 8.66
C VAL A 16 22.21 16.52 7.86
N ILE A 17 23.00 15.45 7.95
CA ILE A 17 22.71 14.19 7.24
C ILE A 17 21.36 13.61 7.68
N THR A 18 21.05 13.66 8.98
CA THR A 18 19.78 13.15 9.53
C THR A 18 18.60 13.92 8.97
N VAL A 19 18.69 15.25 8.94
CA VAL A 19 17.63 16.11 8.37
C VAL A 19 17.45 15.81 6.88
N LEU A 20 18.53 15.67 6.12
CA LEU A 20 18.45 15.33 4.70
C LEU A 20 17.82 13.95 4.46
N ALA A 21 18.16 12.95 5.28
CA ALA A 21 17.56 11.63 5.19
C ALA A 21 16.06 11.65 5.50
N LEU A 22 15.63 12.38 6.53
CA LEU A 22 14.21 12.55 6.87
C LEU A 22 13.44 13.24 5.73
N VAL A 23 14.02 14.28 5.14
CA VAL A 23 13.42 14.96 3.97
C VAL A 23 13.31 14.00 2.79
N ALA A 24 14.36 13.24 2.48
CA ALA A 24 14.34 12.29 1.37
C ALA A 24 13.26 11.21 1.56
N VAL A 25 13.16 10.61 2.75
CA VAL A 25 12.13 9.61 3.08
C VAL A 25 10.73 10.23 3.05
N GLY A 26 10.57 11.45 3.58
CA GLY A 26 9.28 12.16 3.56
C GLY A 26 8.81 12.45 2.14
N VAL A 27 9.69 12.95 1.26
CA VAL A 27 9.38 13.19 -0.15
C VAL A 27 9.07 11.87 -0.86
N TYR A 28 9.83 10.82 -0.61
CA TYR A 28 9.58 9.51 -1.20
C TYR A 28 8.20 8.95 -0.81
N GLY A 29 7.85 9.00 0.49
CA GLY A 29 6.53 8.54 0.97
C GLY A 29 5.37 9.40 0.47
N PHE A 30 5.61 10.67 0.15
CA PHE A 30 4.60 11.53 -0.49
C PHE A 30 4.37 11.17 -1.96
N ILE A 31 5.44 10.84 -2.70
CA ILE A 31 5.35 10.46 -4.13
C ILE A 31 4.79 9.05 -4.31
N VAL A 32 5.12 8.12 -3.41
CA VAL A 32 4.62 6.74 -3.42
C VAL A 32 3.66 6.57 -2.24
N PRO A 33 2.42 7.09 -2.33
CA PRO A 33 1.45 6.97 -1.27
C PRO A 33 1.21 5.48 -0.98
N GLY A 34 1.36 5.11 0.28
CA GLY A 34 1.18 3.72 0.72
C GLY A 34 -0.23 3.21 0.41
N GLY A 35 -0.30 1.98 -0.09
CA GLY A 35 -1.55 1.30 -0.44
C GLY A 35 -1.29 0.31 -1.57
N ASP A 36 -1.61 -0.96 -1.36
CA ASP A 36 -1.64 -1.91 -2.47
C ASP A 36 -2.77 -1.45 -3.39
N GLN A 37 -2.44 -1.00 -4.60
CA GLN A 37 -3.38 -0.54 -5.64
C GLN A 37 -3.38 -1.50 -6.83
N ALA A 38 -2.48 -2.49 -6.86
CA ALA A 38 -2.34 -3.43 -7.98
C ALA A 38 -3.63 -4.23 -8.23
N TRP A 39 -4.47 -4.39 -7.20
CA TRP A 39 -5.77 -5.05 -7.35
C TRP A 39 -6.80 -4.24 -8.15
N ARG A 40 -6.57 -2.94 -8.39
CA ARG A 40 -7.47 -2.10 -9.19
C ARG A 40 -7.38 -2.36 -10.69
N ASP A 41 -6.42 -3.16 -11.14
CA ASP A 41 -6.26 -3.52 -12.56
C ASP A 41 -7.37 -4.45 -13.07
N GLY A 42 -8.23 -4.95 -12.17
CA GLY A 42 -9.43 -5.73 -12.51
C GLY A 42 -9.18 -7.22 -12.76
N ASP A 43 -7.92 -7.65 -12.84
CA ASP A 43 -7.54 -9.04 -13.18
C ASP A 43 -7.12 -9.87 -11.95
N SER A 44 -7.56 -9.49 -10.75
CA SER A 44 -7.15 -10.13 -9.50
C SER A 44 -8.28 -10.40 -8.51
N VAL A 45 -8.06 -11.43 -7.69
CA VAL A 45 -8.89 -11.69 -6.51
C VAL A 45 -8.25 -11.01 -5.32
N LEU A 46 -8.98 -10.06 -4.73
CA LEU A 46 -8.52 -9.30 -3.58
C LEU A 46 -9.00 -9.96 -2.28
N VAL A 47 -8.08 -10.25 -1.37
CA VAL A 47 -8.37 -10.80 -0.05
C VAL A 47 -8.02 -9.79 1.02
N VAL A 48 -9.00 -9.46 1.86
CA VAL A 48 -8.80 -8.56 3.00
C VAL A 48 -8.03 -9.31 4.09
N LYS A 49 -6.84 -8.83 4.45
CA LYS A 49 -5.95 -9.45 5.43
C LYS A 49 -6.62 -9.64 6.80
N GLU A 50 -7.45 -8.69 7.21
CA GLU A 50 -8.06 -8.67 8.54
C GLU A 50 -9.23 -9.64 8.69
N THR A 51 -9.95 -9.93 7.60
CA THR A 51 -11.22 -10.69 7.66
C THR A 51 -11.24 -11.93 6.78
N GLY A 52 -10.30 -12.06 5.84
CA GLY A 52 -10.32 -13.07 4.79
C GLY A 52 -11.42 -12.86 3.74
N THR A 53 -12.18 -11.75 3.82
CA THR A 53 -13.25 -11.46 2.85
C THR A 53 -12.63 -11.26 1.48
N ARG A 54 -13.22 -11.88 0.45
CA ARG A 54 -12.75 -11.78 -0.93
C ARG A 54 -13.58 -10.78 -1.71
N TYR A 55 -12.93 -10.04 -2.59
CA TYR A 55 -13.54 -9.10 -3.51
C TYR A 55 -13.00 -9.30 -4.93
N VAL A 56 -13.81 -8.93 -5.90
CA VAL A 56 -13.38 -8.69 -7.28
C VAL A 56 -13.66 -7.23 -7.63
N TYR A 57 -12.75 -6.61 -8.39
CA TYR A 57 -12.92 -5.23 -8.83
C TYR A 57 -13.49 -5.22 -10.25
N LEU A 58 -14.75 -4.79 -10.39
CA LEU A 58 -15.47 -4.77 -11.66
C LEU A 58 -16.24 -3.46 -11.76
N ASN A 59 -16.27 -2.85 -12.95
CA ASN A 59 -17.03 -1.62 -13.20
C ASN A 59 -16.76 -0.52 -12.17
N GLU A 60 -15.49 -0.32 -11.83
CA GLU A 60 -15.02 0.65 -10.82
C GLU A 60 -15.53 0.41 -9.39
N ARG A 61 -16.01 -0.80 -9.09
CA ARG A 61 -16.60 -1.15 -7.79
C ARG A 61 -16.04 -2.45 -7.24
N LEU A 62 -16.02 -2.54 -5.92
CA LEU A 62 -15.67 -3.76 -5.19
C LEU A 62 -16.90 -4.64 -5.01
N HIS A 63 -16.91 -5.79 -5.66
CA HIS A 63 -17.95 -6.80 -5.51
C HIS A 63 -17.50 -7.88 -4.53
N PRO A 64 -18.18 -8.04 -3.38
CA PRO A 64 -17.88 -9.12 -2.44
C PRO A 64 -18.23 -10.47 -3.06
N VAL A 65 -17.37 -11.47 -2.86
CA VAL A 65 -17.58 -12.84 -3.38
C VAL A 65 -17.47 -13.87 -2.26
N LEU A 66 -18.35 -14.88 -2.30
CA LEU A 66 -18.45 -15.90 -1.25
C LEU A 66 -17.22 -16.82 -1.22
N ASN A 67 -16.65 -17.13 -2.37
CA ASN A 67 -15.51 -18.02 -2.50
C ASN A 67 -14.63 -17.67 -3.70
N TYR A 68 -13.43 -18.25 -3.72
CA TYR A 68 -12.43 -18.03 -4.77
C TYR A 68 -12.90 -18.51 -6.15
N ALA A 69 -13.60 -19.65 -6.23
CA ALA A 69 -14.11 -20.15 -7.50
C ALA A 69 -15.12 -19.19 -8.15
N SER A 70 -15.97 -18.56 -7.33
CA SER A 70 -16.93 -17.53 -7.78
C SER A 70 -16.21 -16.27 -8.24
N ALA A 71 -15.09 -15.93 -7.57
CA ALA A 71 -14.23 -14.83 -7.99
C ALA A 71 -13.64 -15.10 -9.39
N LEU A 72 -13.07 -16.29 -9.59
CA LEU A 72 -12.53 -16.69 -10.90
C LEU A 72 -13.62 -16.75 -11.97
N LEU A 73 -14.82 -17.22 -11.63
CA LEU A 73 -15.95 -17.23 -12.55
C LEU A 73 -16.38 -15.82 -12.96
N ALA A 74 -16.42 -14.88 -12.00
CA ALA A 74 -16.75 -13.48 -12.26
C ALA A 74 -15.69 -12.78 -13.14
N LEU A 75 -14.42 -13.16 -12.96
CA LEU A 75 -13.29 -12.66 -13.76
C LEU A 75 -13.18 -13.36 -15.13
N GLY A 76 -13.73 -14.56 -15.27
CA GLY A 76 -13.67 -15.35 -16.51
C GLY A 76 -12.28 -15.92 -16.83
N ALA A 77 -11.32 -15.80 -15.92
CA ALA A 77 -9.94 -16.22 -16.11
C ALA A 77 -9.31 -16.69 -14.79
N ASN A 78 -8.17 -17.38 -14.89
CA ASN A 78 -7.31 -17.58 -13.71
C ASN A 78 -6.71 -16.23 -13.33
N ALA A 79 -6.89 -15.83 -12.08
CA ALA A 79 -6.49 -14.53 -11.58
C ALA A 79 -5.49 -14.68 -10.43
N GLU A 80 -4.58 -13.71 -10.30
CA GLU A 80 -3.67 -13.65 -9.18
C GLU A 80 -4.40 -13.22 -7.89
N THR A 81 -3.93 -13.67 -6.74
CA THR A 81 -4.50 -13.30 -5.45
C THR A 81 -3.68 -12.18 -4.81
N HIS A 82 -4.30 -11.02 -4.62
CA HIS A 82 -3.70 -9.91 -3.90
C HIS A 82 -4.25 -9.85 -2.48
N SER A 83 -3.39 -9.50 -1.52
CA SER A 83 -3.78 -9.33 -0.13
C SER A 83 -3.65 -7.88 0.31
N GLY A 84 -4.79 -7.23 0.53
CA GLY A 84 -4.87 -5.82 0.92
C GLY A 84 -5.41 -5.67 2.34
N SER A 85 -5.09 -4.54 2.99
CA SER A 85 -5.81 -4.16 4.21
C SER A 85 -7.17 -3.58 3.86
N ARG A 86 -8.11 -3.63 4.81
CA ARG A 86 -9.44 -3.02 4.66
C ARG A 86 -9.38 -1.53 4.33
N GLU A 87 -8.39 -0.82 4.86
CA GLU A 87 -8.21 0.63 4.70
C GLU A 87 -7.95 0.99 3.24
N SER A 88 -7.19 0.17 2.51
CA SER A 88 -6.93 0.36 1.07
C SER A 88 -8.20 0.31 0.21
N LEU A 89 -9.29 -0.25 0.74
CA LEU A 89 -10.57 -0.42 0.04
C LEU A 89 -11.57 0.69 0.34
N MET A 90 -11.30 1.58 1.29
CA MET A 90 -12.27 2.58 1.77
C MET A 90 -12.63 3.62 0.70
N ASP A 91 -11.72 3.85 -0.25
CA ASP A 91 -11.86 4.83 -1.32
C ASP A 91 -12.64 4.29 -2.55
N VAL A 92 -12.96 2.99 -2.56
CA VAL A 92 -13.67 2.38 -3.69
C VAL A 92 -15.11 2.01 -3.30
N PRO A 93 -16.12 2.43 -4.08
CA PRO A 93 -17.52 2.08 -3.81
C PRO A 93 -17.74 0.57 -3.82
N ARG A 94 -18.61 0.11 -2.92
CA ARG A 94 -19.00 -1.30 -2.86
C ARG A 94 -20.16 -1.57 -3.81
N GLY A 95 -20.08 -2.68 -4.53
CA GLY A 95 -21.18 -3.23 -5.30
C GLY A 95 -22.26 -3.84 -4.40
N PRO A 96 -23.46 -4.07 -4.93
CA PRO A 96 -24.49 -4.84 -4.23
C PRO A 96 -23.99 -6.27 -3.95
N LEU A 97 -24.54 -6.86 -2.89
CA LEU A 97 -24.41 -8.30 -2.59
C LEU A 97 -25.23 -9.13 -3.59
#